data_AF-A0A498PPJ9-F1
#
_entry.id   AF-A0A498PPJ9-F1
#
_cell.length_a   1.000
_cell.length_b   1.000
_cell.length_c   1.000
_cell.angle_alpha   90.00
_cell.angle_beta   90.00
_cell.angle_gamma   90.00
#
_symmetry.space_group_name_H-M   'P 1'
#
loop_
_entity.id
_entity.type
_entity.pdbx_description
1 polymer ?
#
loop_
_entity_poly.entity_id
_entity_poly.type
_entity_poly.pdbx_seq_one_letter_code
_entity_poly.pdbx_strand_id
1 'polypeptide(L)'
;MSHRIVVAVAVCGLSLGILTVAPKTVADPTVTLPPMTSTGSGPMIAGTGAAAGLSQQLTGLNNPNVQEVDGSDAAQFITAAASVTDPKLAAPFVLLHRALACQGNGAGSGPPFAARAYRRTDGLWGGAMLVAAKSSTANVDALVSCVKTNWRRSAAGSENAMCNNGWTTPTDGDLRRTEVYYILLAGTAADFCTGLNARYATNASGWP
;
A
#
# COMPACT_ATOMS: atom_id res chain seq x y z
N MET A 1 -16.19 -29.86 -77.51
CA MET A 1 -17.09 -29.16 -76.57
C MET A 1 -16.23 -28.58 -75.46
N SER A 2 -16.08 -27.26 -75.47
CA SER A 2 -15.18 -26.48 -74.60
C SER A 2 -15.75 -26.31 -73.20
N HIS A 3 -14.98 -26.57 -72.16
CA HIS A 3 -15.32 -26.18 -70.78
C HIS A 3 -14.30 -25.20 -70.23
N ARG A 4 -14.83 -24.08 -69.75
CA ARG A 4 -14.18 -22.81 -69.48
C ARG A 4 -13.49 -22.80 -68.11
N ILE A 5 -12.33 -22.16 -68.08
CA ILE A 5 -11.58 -21.77 -66.89
C ILE A 5 -12.36 -20.65 -66.17
N VAL A 6 -12.54 -20.79 -64.84
CA VAL A 6 -12.98 -19.69 -63.97
C VAL A 6 -11.96 -19.54 -62.86
N VAL A 7 -11.29 -18.39 -62.88
CA VAL A 7 -10.33 -17.90 -61.88
C VAL A 7 -11.12 -17.23 -60.76
N ALA A 8 -10.92 -17.66 -59.51
CA ALA A 8 -11.46 -16.98 -58.33
C ALA A 8 -10.33 -16.20 -57.63
N VAL A 9 -10.47 -14.87 -57.62
CA VAL A 9 -9.58 -13.90 -56.98
C VAL A 9 -9.84 -13.92 -55.47
N ALA A 10 -8.84 -14.28 -54.68
CA ALA A 10 -8.89 -14.15 -53.21
C ALA A 10 -8.36 -12.76 -52.82
N VAL A 11 -9.25 -11.94 -52.25
CA VAL A 11 -8.95 -10.60 -51.74
C VAL A 11 -8.26 -10.73 -50.37
N CYS A 12 -6.99 -10.36 -50.29
CA CYS A 12 -6.29 -10.13 -49.03
C CYS A 12 -6.80 -8.84 -48.38
N GLY A 13 -7.60 -8.97 -47.32
CA GLY A 13 -8.02 -7.84 -46.49
C GLY A 13 -6.87 -7.35 -45.61
N LEU A 14 -6.47 -6.09 -45.79
CA LEU A 14 -5.63 -5.35 -44.85
C LEU A 14 -6.43 -5.12 -43.54
N SER A 15 -6.07 -5.81 -42.47
CA SER A 15 -6.54 -5.51 -41.12
C SER A 15 -5.68 -4.41 -40.50
N LEU A 16 -6.19 -3.17 -40.54
CA LEU A 16 -5.67 -2.04 -39.77
C LEU A 16 -5.75 -2.35 -38.27
N GLY A 17 -4.60 -2.30 -37.59
CA GLY A 17 -4.50 -2.43 -36.14
C GLY A 17 -5.17 -1.26 -35.44
N ILE A 18 -6.32 -1.52 -34.81
CA ILE A 18 -6.99 -0.57 -33.94
C ILE A 18 -6.21 -0.59 -32.61
N LEU A 19 -5.44 0.45 -32.35
CA LEU A 19 -4.94 0.76 -31.01
C LEU A 19 -6.15 1.05 -30.12
N THR A 20 -6.67 0.03 -29.46
CA THR A 20 -7.65 0.20 -28.39
C THR A 20 -6.96 0.86 -27.21
N VAL A 21 -7.00 2.20 -27.18
CA VAL A 21 -6.78 2.97 -25.96
C VAL A 21 -7.83 2.46 -24.97
N ALA A 22 -7.41 1.63 -24.02
CA ALA A 22 -8.27 1.19 -22.94
C ALA A 22 -8.89 2.44 -22.29
N PRO A 23 -10.20 2.47 -22.03
CA PRO A 23 -10.80 3.61 -21.38
C PRO A 23 -10.12 3.80 -20.03
N LYS A 24 -9.40 4.91 -19.86
CA LYS A 24 -9.07 5.44 -18.53
C LYS A 24 -10.40 5.58 -17.82
N THR A 25 -10.68 4.69 -16.88
CA THR A 25 -11.83 4.85 -15.99
C THR A 25 -11.51 6.06 -15.12
N VAL A 26 -11.98 7.21 -15.58
CA VAL A 26 -12.00 8.47 -14.82
C VAL A 26 -12.75 8.16 -13.54
N ALA A 27 -12.06 8.18 -12.40
CA ALA A 27 -12.70 8.16 -11.09
C ALA A 27 -13.68 9.34 -11.02
N ASP A 28 -14.81 9.16 -10.35
CA ASP A 28 -15.78 10.23 -10.15
C ASP A 28 -15.07 11.42 -9.46
N PRO A 29 -14.95 12.60 -10.11
CA PRO A 29 -14.19 13.72 -9.57
C PRO A 29 -14.84 14.34 -8.32
N THR A 30 -16.03 13.86 -7.92
CA THR A 30 -16.74 14.32 -6.72
C THR A 30 -16.39 13.51 -5.46
N VAL A 31 -15.80 12.31 -5.58
CA VAL A 31 -15.44 11.49 -4.43
C VAL A 31 -13.95 11.64 -4.15
N THR A 32 -13.63 12.19 -2.98
CA THR A 32 -12.25 12.42 -2.53
C THR A 32 -11.99 11.72 -1.20
N LEU A 33 -10.72 11.43 -0.94
CA LEU A 33 -10.27 10.98 0.37
C LEU A 33 -10.55 12.05 1.44
N PRO A 34 -10.93 11.65 2.67
CA PRO A 34 -11.23 12.58 3.74
C PRO A 34 -10.01 13.46 4.05
N PRO A 35 -10.18 14.71 4.49
CA PRO A 35 -9.05 15.54 4.91
C PRO A 35 -8.32 14.91 6.10
N MET A 36 -7.03 15.19 6.24
CA MET A 36 -6.26 14.75 7.40
C MET A 36 -6.15 15.89 8.40
N THR A 37 -6.35 15.57 9.68
CA THR A 37 -6.17 16.51 10.79
C THR A 37 -5.03 16.00 11.64
N SER A 38 -3.97 16.78 11.78
CA SER A 38 -2.86 16.45 12.67
C SER A 38 -3.15 16.98 14.07
N THR A 39 -3.08 16.10 15.07
CA THR A 39 -3.19 16.41 16.49
C THR A 39 -1.82 16.48 17.17
N GLY A 40 -0.75 16.07 16.47
CA GLY A 40 0.60 16.03 17.03
C GLY A 40 0.85 14.85 17.97
N SER A 41 0.02 13.80 17.91
CA SER A 41 0.07 12.62 18.80
C SER A 41 1.30 11.72 18.62
N GLY A 42 2.17 12.05 17.66
CA GLY A 42 3.41 11.30 17.37
C GLY A 42 3.18 10.06 16.50
N PRO A 43 4.24 9.27 16.24
CA PRO A 43 4.26 8.18 15.25
C PRO A 43 3.44 6.94 15.65
N MET A 44 3.13 6.78 16.93
CA MET A 44 2.50 5.58 17.48
C MET A 44 0.97 5.70 17.50
N ILE A 45 0.27 4.61 17.18
CA ILE A 45 -1.19 4.58 17.24
C ILE A 45 -1.69 4.54 18.69
N ALA A 46 -0.96 3.88 19.60
CA ALA A 46 -1.12 3.98 21.05
C ALA A 46 0.12 3.43 21.78
N GLY A 47 0.17 3.61 23.10
CA GLY A 47 1.18 3.01 23.99
C GLY A 47 2.33 3.95 24.40
N THR A 48 2.95 3.65 25.55
CA THR A 48 4.16 4.30 26.04
C THR A 48 5.35 3.38 25.78
N GLY A 49 6.35 3.83 25.00
CA GLY A 49 7.58 3.07 24.75
C GLY A 49 7.73 2.54 23.33
N ALA A 50 7.74 3.44 22.33
CA ALA A 50 8.12 3.07 20.98
C ALA A 50 9.53 2.46 20.97
N ALA A 51 9.72 1.35 20.27
CA ALA A 51 11.05 0.87 19.94
C ALA A 51 11.83 2.00 19.24
N ALA A 52 13.05 2.28 19.72
CA ALA A 52 13.91 3.31 19.14
C ALA A 52 14.14 2.97 17.66
N GLY A 53 13.71 3.85 16.74
CA GLY A 53 13.82 3.62 15.30
C GLY A 53 12.49 3.49 14.54
N LEU A 54 11.36 3.29 15.22
CA LEU A 54 10.05 3.13 14.56
C LEU A 54 9.65 4.35 13.72
N SER A 55 9.82 5.56 14.25
CA SER A 55 9.56 6.80 13.51
C SER A 55 10.44 6.96 12.28
N GLN A 56 11.65 6.41 12.30
CA GLN A 56 12.60 6.48 11.19
C GLN A 56 12.17 5.57 10.04
N GLN A 57 11.36 4.55 10.32
CA GLN A 57 10.77 3.70 9.29
C GLN A 57 9.54 4.35 8.62
N LEU A 58 8.87 5.29 9.31
CA LEU A 58 7.80 6.10 8.72
C LEU A 58 8.41 7.15 7.78
N THR A 59 8.52 6.78 6.51
CA THR A 59 9.24 7.56 5.51
C THR A 59 8.42 8.75 5.02
N GLY A 60 8.90 9.97 5.23
CA GLY A 60 8.27 11.15 4.62
C GLY A 60 8.52 11.22 3.11
N LEU A 61 7.52 11.67 2.36
CA LEU A 61 7.63 11.91 0.91
C LEU A 61 8.25 13.27 0.59
N ASN A 62 8.32 14.18 1.56
CA ASN A 62 8.87 15.55 1.41
C ASN A 62 8.28 16.28 0.19
N ASN A 63 7.00 16.02 -0.10
CA ASN A 63 6.29 16.62 -1.21
C ASN A 63 5.27 17.62 -0.66
N PRO A 64 5.37 18.93 -0.99
CA PRO A 64 4.47 19.94 -0.47
C PRO A 64 3.01 19.75 -0.90
N ASN A 65 2.76 18.97 -1.96
CA ASN A 65 1.42 18.64 -2.43
C ASN A 65 0.82 17.43 -1.71
N VAL A 66 1.54 16.84 -0.75
CA VAL A 66 1.10 15.70 0.04
C VAL A 66 1.04 16.09 1.51
N GLN A 67 -0.14 15.91 2.09
CA GLN A 67 -0.33 15.97 3.53
C GLN A 67 0.17 14.64 4.12
N GLU A 68 0.76 14.71 5.31
CA GLU A 68 1.21 13.54 6.07
C GLU A 68 0.75 13.68 7.52
N VAL A 69 0.20 12.60 8.09
CA VAL A 69 -0.13 12.51 9.52
C VAL A 69 0.30 11.18 10.06
N ASP A 70 0.51 11.12 11.37
CA ASP A 70 1.17 10.01 12.06
C ASP A 70 0.28 9.40 13.15
N GLY A 71 0.62 8.19 13.58
CA GLY A 71 0.05 7.54 14.76
C GLY A 71 -1.47 7.43 14.72
N SER A 72 -2.13 7.89 15.78
CA SER A 72 -3.60 7.82 15.92
C SER A 72 -4.33 8.56 14.79
N ASP A 73 -3.78 9.67 14.31
CA ASP A 73 -4.39 10.46 13.23
C ASP A 73 -4.35 9.68 11.91
N ALA A 74 -3.24 8.98 11.65
CA ALA A 74 -3.12 8.08 10.51
C ALA A 74 -4.12 6.92 10.60
N ALA A 75 -4.30 6.32 11.78
CA ALA A 75 -5.26 5.24 11.99
C ALA A 75 -6.72 5.70 11.79
N GLN A 76 -7.07 6.90 12.25
CA GLN A 76 -8.38 7.52 12.02
C GLN A 76 -8.60 7.79 10.53
N PHE A 77 -7.60 8.35 9.85
CA PHE A 77 -7.67 8.58 8.40
C PHE A 77 -7.86 7.26 7.64
N ILE A 78 -7.10 6.21 7.95
CA ILE A 78 -7.25 4.89 7.33
C ILE A 78 -8.69 4.36 7.50
N THR A 79 -9.25 4.49 8.69
CA THR A 79 -10.62 4.05 9.00
C THR A 79 -11.65 4.85 8.18
N ALA A 80 -11.52 6.17 8.14
CA ALA A 80 -12.42 7.03 7.36
C ALA A 80 -12.27 6.77 5.85
N ALA A 81 -11.05 6.66 5.35
CA ALA A 81 -10.74 6.38 3.96
C ALA A 81 -11.22 4.99 3.51
N ALA A 82 -11.22 4.00 4.41
CA ALA A 82 -11.80 2.68 4.13
C ALA A 82 -13.33 2.71 3.96
N SER A 83 -14.00 3.77 4.44
CA SER A 83 -15.46 3.94 4.36
C SER A 83 -15.93 4.81 3.20
N VAL A 84 -15.02 5.33 2.37
CA VAL A 84 -15.41 6.13 1.20
C VAL A 84 -16.17 5.27 0.18
N THR A 85 -17.09 5.90 -0.54
CA THR A 85 -17.98 5.21 -1.47
C THR A 85 -17.29 4.75 -2.75
N ASP A 86 -16.21 5.41 -3.18
CA ASP A 86 -15.42 4.99 -4.33
C ASP A 86 -14.57 3.76 -3.97
N PRO A 87 -14.87 2.57 -4.53
CA PRO A 87 -14.15 1.34 -4.19
C PRO A 87 -12.66 1.39 -4.54
N LYS A 88 -12.25 2.17 -5.55
CA LYS A 88 -10.84 2.28 -5.95
C LYS A 88 -10.04 3.08 -4.94
N LEU A 89 -10.65 4.13 -4.38
CA LEU A 89 -10.06 4.91 -3.29
C LEU A 89 -10.10 4.13 -1.98
N ALA A 90 -11.20 3.43 -1.68
CA ALA A 90 -11.38 2.72 -0.41
C ALA A 90 -10.52 1.45 -0.28
N ALA A 91 -10.37 0.68 -1.36
CA ALA A 91 -9.76 -0.64 -1.32
C ALA A 91 -8.38 -0.72 -0.62
N PRO A 92 -7.40 0.18 -0.85
CA PRO A 92 -6.12 0.09 -0.15
C PRO A 92 -6.28 0.32 1.36
N PHE A 93 -7.19 1.22 1.76
CA PHE A 93 -7.46 1.51 3.16
C PHE A 93 -8.26 0.42 3.86
N VAL A 94 -9.13 -0.31 3.15
CA VAL A 94 -9.79 -1.50 3.69
C VAL A 94 -8.77 -2.57 4.08
N LEU A 95 -7.71 -2.76 3.27
CA LEU A 95 -6.62 -3.67 3.60
C LEU A 95 -5.86 -3.20 4.84
N LEU A 96 -5.47 -1.91 4.87
CA LEU A 96 -4.77 -1.29 6.01
C LEU A 96 -5.60 -1.37 7.29
N HIS A 97 -6.90 -1.10 7.23
CA HIS A 97 -7.82 -1.18 8.35
C HIS A 97 -7.91 -2.60 8.92
N ARG A 98 -7.90 -3.63 8.07
CA ARG A 98 -7.83 -5.03 8.51
C ARG A 98 -6.49 -5.37 9.17
N ALA A 99 -5.40 -4.84 8.65
CA ALA A 99 -4.09 -5.01 9.29
C ALA A 99 -4.02 -4.31 10.65
N LEU A 100 -4.63 -3.12 10.80
CA LEU A 100 -4.78 -2.44 12.09
C LEU A 100 -5.57 -3.29 13.09
N ALA A 101 -6.59 -4.03 12.65
CA ALA A 101 -7.32 -4.93 13.53
C ALA A 101 -6.46 -6.10 14.08
N CYS A 102 -5.30 -6.40 13.47
CA CYS A 102 -4.36 -7.39 13.98
C CYS A 102 -3.59 -6.95 15.24
N GLN A 103 -3.74 -5.69 15.68
CA GLN A 103 -3.10 -5.18 16.89
C GLN A 103 -3.42 -6.02 18.15
N GLY A 104 -4.61 -6.61 18.25
CA GLY A 104 -5.01 -7.44 19.40
C GLY A 104 -4.37 -8.83 19.47
N ASN A 105 -3.71 -9.29 18.39
CA ASN A 105 -3.05 -10.60 18.35
C ASN A 105 -1.58 -10.55 18.81
N GLY A 106 -1.03 -9.37 19.07
CA GLY A 106 0.23 -9.21 19.80
C GLY A 106 -0.06 -9.27 21.30
N ALA A 107 0.12 -10.41 21.94
CA ALA A 107 -0.22 -10.60 23.35
C ALA A 107 0.70 -9.76 24.30
N GLY A 108 0.30 -8.52 24.59
CA GLY A 108 0.95 -7.60 25.55
C GLY A 108 0.51 -6.16 25.29
N SER A 109 0.34 -5.34 26.33
CA SER A 109 -0.37 -4.04 26.34
C SER A 109 0.28 -2.92 25.51
N GLY A 110 0.21 -3.01 24.18
CA GLY A 110 0.50 -1.89 23.27
C GLY A 110 0.29 -2.31 21.82
N PRO A 111 -0.24 -1.42 20.95
CA PRO A 111 -0.36 -1.74 19.53
C PRO A 111 1.06 -1.86 18.93
N PRO A 112 1.37 -2.92 18.17
CA PRO A 112 2.69 -3.07 17.58
C PRO A 112 2.96 -2.02 16.50
N PHE A 113 1.94 -1.30 16.01
CA PHE A 113 2.05 -0.46 14.83
C PHE A 113 2.27 1.04 15.15
N ALA A 114 3.36 1.57 14.62
CA ALA A 114 3.45 2.96 14.19
C ALA A 114 2.72 3.10 12.84
N ALA A 115 2.17 4.29 12.56
CA ALA A 115 1.51 4.54 11.28
C ALA A 115 1.83 5.92 10.73
N ARG A 116 1.84 6.02 9.40
CA ARG A 116 1.82 7.27 8.64
C ARG A 116 0.83 7.18 7.51
N ALA A 117 -0.02 8.18 7.38
CA ALA A 117 -0.96 8.32 6.27
C ALA A 117 -0.54 9.46 5.34
N TYR A 118 -0.89 9.33 4.07
CA TYR A 118 -0.56 10.27 3.01
C TYR A 118 -1.81 10.58 2.19
N ARG A 119 -1.99 11.86 1.88
CA ARG A 119 -3.10 12.33 1.06
C ARG A 119 -2.61 13.48 0.19
N ARG A 120 -2.82 13.38 -1.12
CA ARG A 120 -2.56 14.52 -2.02
C ARG A 120 -3.58 15.61 -1.76
N THR A 121 -3.20 16.87 -1.96
CA THR A 121 -4.07 18.02 -1.68
C THR A 121 -5.44 17.94 -2.38
N ASP A 122 -5.49 17.41 -3.59
CA ASP A 122 -6.72 17.17 -4.36
C ASP A 122 -7.60 16.02 -3.84
N GLY A 123 -7.09 15.19 -2.92
CA GLY A 123 -7.83 14.06 -2.32
C GLY A 123 -8.07 12.87 -3.25
N LEU A 124 -7.58 12.89 -4.49
CA LEU A 124 -7.77 11.80 -5.46
C LEU A 124 -6.67 10.73 -5.38
N TRP A 125 -5.77 10.89 -4.40
CA TRP A 125 -4.60 10.06 -4.23
C TRP A 125 -4.21 9.99 -2.77
N GLY A 126 -3.81 8.81 -2.32
CA GLY A 126 -3.30 8.62 -0.98
C GLY A 126 -2.89 7.18 -0.70
N GLY A 127 -2.43 6.97 0.52
CA GLY A 127 -2.02 5.66 1.02
C GLY A 127 -1.60 5.74 2.46
N ALA A 128 -1.12 4.64 3.01
CA ALA A 128 -0.54 4.63 4.34
C ALA A 128 0.53 3.56 4.49
N MET A 129 1.33 3.75 5.53
CA MET A 129 2.34 2.84 6.03
C MET A 129 2.00 2.42 7.45
N LEU A 130 2.13 1.13 7.73
CA LEU A 130 2.09 0.57 9.08
C LEU A 130 3.45 -0.08 9.34
N VAL A 131 4.04 0.17 10.51
CA VAL A 131 5.34 -0.38 10.89
C VAL A 131 5.26 -0.99 12.27
N ALA A 132 5.64 -2.27 12.39
CA ALA A 132 5.81 -2.94 13.66
C ALA A 132 7.27 -3.27 13.93
N ALA A 133 7.73 -3.07 15.17
CA ALA A 133 9.04 -3.54 15.61
C ALA A 133 8.91 -4.92 16.25
N LYS A 134 9.89 -5.79 16.00
CA LYS A 134 9.95 -7.14 16.58
C LYS A 134 10.00 -7.07 18.10
N SER A 135 10.76 -6.15 18.69
CA SER A 135 10.80 -5.95 20.15
C SER A 135 9.47 -5.53 20.76
N SER A 136 8.63 -4.81 20.01
CA SER A 136 7.28 -4.42 20.43
C SER A 136 6.20 -5.46 20.07
N THR A 137 6.57 -6.53 19.37
CA THR A 137 5.63 -7.57 18.90
C THR A 137 5.80 -8.83 19.73
N ALA A 138 4.95 -9.00 20.74
CA ALA A 138 5.03 -10.15 21.65
C ALA A 138 4.92 -11.51 20.95
N ASN A 139 4.12 -11.60 19.88
CA ASN A 139 3.98 -12.81 19.07
C ASN A 139 3.97 -12.45 17.57
N VAL A 140 5.14 -12.55 16.95
CA VAL A 140 5.32 -12.27 15.52
C VAL A 140 4.54 -13.26 14.65
N ASP A 141 4.47 -14.54 15.03
CA ASP A 141 3.77 -15.56 14.24
C ASP A 141 2.26 -15.33 14.20
N ALA A 142 1.68 -14.90 15.33
CA ALA A 142 0.26 -14.51 15.40
C ALA A 142 -0.02 -13.25 14.56
N LEU A 143 0.90 -12.27 14.58
CA LEU A 143 0.81 -11.09 13.73
C LEU A 143 0.86 -11.47 12.25
N VAL A 144 1.85 -12.28 11.85
CA VAL A 144 2.00 -12.79 10.49
C VAL A 144 0.75 -13.55 10.05
N SER A 145 0.24 -14.45 10.90
CA SER A 145 -0.97 -15.22 10.60
C SER A 145 -2.17 -14.31 10.33
N CYS A 146 -2.40 -13.30 11.18
CA CYS A 146 -3.49 -12.36 11.02
C CYS A 146 -3.35 -11.49 9.75
N VAL A 147 -2.15 -10.99 9.49
CA VAL A 147 -1.87 -10.14 8.33
C VAL A 147 -1.96 -10.95 7.03
N LYS A 148 -1.44 -12.18 6.97
CA LYS A 148 -1.49 -13.07 5.79
C LYS A 148 -2.90 -13.36 5.31
N THR A 149 -3.88 -13.44 6.20
CA THR A 149 -5.28 -13.66 5.81
C THR A 149 -5.82 -12.51 4.96
N ASN A 150 -5.25 -11.30 5.10
CA ASN A 150 -5.78 -10.09 4.49
C ASN A 150 -4.76 -9.35 3.59
N TRP A 151 -3.49 -9.74 3.59
CA TRP A 151 -2.41 -9.08 2.86
C TRP A 151 -1.72 -10.06 1.91
N ARG A 152 -1.57 -9.66 0.64
CA ARG A 152 -0.85 -10.48 -0.34
C ARG A 152 0.63 -10.12 -0.30
N ARG A 153 1.50 -11.12 -0.45
CA ARG A 153 2.93 -10.92 -0.67
C ARG A 153 3.12 -10.08 -1.95
N SER A 154 4.01 -9.10 -1.90
CA SER A 154 4.35 -8.22 -3.02
C SER A 154 4.64 -9.02 -4.29
N ALA A 155 3.91 -8.76 -5.38
CA ALA A 155 4.23 -9.24 -6.73
C ALA A 155 4.51 -8.02 -7.62
N ALA A 156 5.70 -7.95 -8.23
CA ALA A 156 6.07 -6.85 -9.10
C ALA A 156 5.24 -6.86 -10.40
N GLY A 157 4.78 -5.69 -10.87
CA GLY A 157 4.51 -5.49 -12.30
C GLY A 157 3.07 -5.25 -12.78
N SER A 158 2.32 -4.29 -12.21
CA SER A 158 1.29 -3.62 -13.02
C SER A 158 1.20 -2.13 -12.70
N GLU A 159 1.33 -1.30 -13.73
CA GLU A 159 1.48 0.17 -13.64
C GLU A 159 0.24 0.89 -13.10
N ASN A 160 -0.92 0.23 -13.08
CA ASN A 160 -2.18 0.76 -12.56
C ASN A 160 -2.75 -0.03 -11.37
N ALA A 161 -2.05 -1.05 -10.85
CA ALA A 161 -2.56 -1.77 -9.70
C ALA A 161 -2.29 -0.99 -8.43
N MET A 162 -3.28 -1.00 -7.53
CA MET A 162 -3.08 -0.70 -6.13
C MET A 162 -1.80 -1.38 -5.67
N CYS A 163 -0.89 -0.59 -5.12
CA CYS A 163 0.29 -1.16 -4.53
C CYS A 163 -0.07 -1.65 -3.12
N ASN A 164 0.22 -2.92 -2.84
CA ASN A 164 0.03 -3.55 -1.54
C ASN A 164 1.27 -4.40 -1.24
N ASN A 165 2.31 -3.75 -0.70
CA ASN A 165 3.58 -4.38 -0.45
C ASN A 165 3.78 -4.58 1.05
N GLY A 166 4.58 -5.57 1.41
CA GLY A 166 5.13 -5.66 2.75
C GLY A 166 6.60 -6.04 2.74
N TRP A 167 7.31 -5.57 3.76
CA TRP A 167 8.76 -5.64 3.87
C TRP A 167 9.19 -6.01 5.28
N THR A 168 10.27 -6.78 5.40
CA THR A 168 11.01 -6.98 6.65
C THR A 168 12.40 -6.38 6.49
N THR A 169 12.80 -5.49 7.40
CA THR A 169 14.10 -4.77 7.37
C THR A 169 14.71 -4.66 8.78
N PRO A 170 16.04 -4.62 8.93
CA PRO A 170 17.05 -4.91 7.92
C PRO A 170 17.12 -6.40 7.61
N THR A 171 17.68 -6.74 6.44
CA THR A 171 18.03 -8.11 6.06
C THR A 171 19.50 -8.44 6.30
N ASP A 172 20.33 -7.43 6.58
CA ASP A 172 21.74 -7.55 6.88
C ASP A 172 22.04 -7.40 8.38
N GLY A 173 23.18 -7.96 8.82
CA GLY A 173 23.64 -7.96 10.20
C GLY A 173 23.17 -9.14 11.05
N ASP A 174 23.62 -9.18 12.31
CA ASP A 174 23.18 -10.18 13.28
C ASP A 174 21.75 -9.84 13.74
N LEU A 175 20.74 -10.43 13.10
CA LEU A 175 19.31 -10.22 13.40
C LEU A 175 18.90 -10.66 14.83
N ARG A 176 19.81 -11.28 15.60
CA ARG A 176 19.62 -11.51 17.04
C ARG A 176 19.94 -10.27 17.88
N ARG A 177 20.76 -9.37 17.36
CA ARG A 177 21.22 -8.12 18.00
C ARG A 177 20.62 -6.87 17.37
N THR A 178 20.17 -6.96 16.12
CA THR A 178 19.56 -5.86 15.38
C THR A 178 18.04 -5.90 15.50
N GLU A 179 17.43 -4.73 15.71
CA GLU A 179 15.96 -4.58 15.68
C GLU A 179 15.43 -4.88 14.28
N VAL A 180 14.33 -5.62 14.21
CA VAL A 180 13.68 -6.00 12.95
C VAL A 180 12.33 -5.30 12.88
N TYR A 181 12.04 -4.71 11.73
CA TYR A 181 10.82 -3.99 11.44
C TYR A 181 10.01 -4.70 10.35
N TYR A 182 8.71 -4.80 10.57
CA TYR A 182 7.72 -5.31 9.64
C TYR A 182 6.88 -4.16 9.11
N ILE A 183 6.91 -3.93 7.81
CA ILE A 183 6.32 -2.77 7.16
C ILE A 183 5.22 -3.24 6.22
N LEU A 184 4.06 -2.60 6.31
CA LEU A 184 2.97 -2.70 5.35
C LEU A 184 2.81 -1.37 4.64
N LEU A 185 2.66 -1.43 3.33
CA LEU A 185 2.48 -0.26 2.49
C LEU A 185 1.32 -0.51 1.53
N ALA A 186 0.31 0.36 1.57
CA ALA A 186 -0.75 0.33 0.56
C ALA A 186 -1.16 1.73 0.12
N GLY A 187 -1.49 1.88 -1.16
CA GLY A 187 -1.96 3.14 -1.73
C GLY A 187 -2.84 2.98 -2.97
N THR A 188 -3.50 4.08 -3.33
CA THR A 188 -4.48 4.15 -4.41
C THR A 188 -3.84 4.13 -5.80
N ALA A 189 -2.54 4.35 -5.90
CA ALA A 189 -1.80 4.39 -7.17
C ALA A 189 -0.35 3.91 -7.00
N ALA A 190 0.26 3.46 -8.11
CA ALA A 190 1.60 2.88 -8.09
C ALA A 190 2.71 3.89 -7.75
N ASP A 191 2.54 5.16 -8.15
CA ASP A 191 3.47 6.26 -7.89
C ASP A 191 3.68 6.52 -6.38
N PHE A 192 2.64 6.32 -5.55
CA PHE A 192 2.75 6.33 -4.09
C PHE A 192 3.80 5.34 -3.60
N CYS A 193 3.75 4.11 -4.08
CA CYS A 193 4.65 3.07 -3.61
C CYS A 193 6.01 3.07 -4.28
N THR A 194 6.19 3.66 -5.47
CA THR A 194 7.48 3.66 -6.17
C THR A 194 8.58 4.27 -5.32
N GLY A 195 8.36 5.47 -4.78
CA GLY A 195 9.35 6.16 -3.95
C GLY A 195 9.61 5.44 -2.62
N LEU A 196 8.55 4.92 -1.99
CA LEU A 196 8.62 4.24 -0.70
C LEU A 196 9.27 2.85 -0.83
N ASN A 197 8.94 2.07 -1.86
CA ASN A 197 9.56 0.76 -2.12
C ASN A 197 11.04 0.88 -2.48
N ALA A 198 11.46 1.95 -3.17
CA ALA A 198 12.87 2.17 -3.47
C ALA A 198 13.74 2.24 -2.20
N ARG A 199 13.19 2.65 -1.06
CA ARG A 199 13.89 2.64 0.25
C ARG A 199 14.15 1.24 0.78
N TYR A 200 13.30 0.28 0.44
CA TYR A 200 13.35 -1.09 0.94
C TYR A 200 14.04 -2.05 -0.03
N ALA A 201 14.30 -1.63 -1.27
CA ALA A 201 14.83 -2.49 -2.33
C ALA A 201 16.20 -3.11 -2.04
N THR A 202 17.03 -2.48 -1.20
CA THR A 202 18.43 -2.90 -0.97
C THR A 202 18.66 -3.56 0.39
N ASN A 203 17.78 -3.36 1.37
CA ASN A 203 17.95 -3.90 2.73
C ASN A 203 16.64 -4.39 3.35
N ALA A 204 15.76 -4.95 2.52
CA ALA A 204 14.53 -5.57 3.00
C ALA A 204 14.20 -6.82 2.19
N SER A 205 13.44 -7.72 2.81
CA SER A 205 12.86 -8.90 2.17
C SER A 205 11.34 -8.80 2.16
N GLY A 206 10.69 -9.40 1.15
CA GLY A 206 9.24 -9.34 1.03
C GLY A 206 8.52 -10.07 2.17
N TRP A 207 7.45 -9.47 2.68
CA TRP A 207 6.63 -9.90 3.81
C TRP A 207 5.15 -9.53 3.54
N PRO A 208 4.15 -10.19 4.13
CA PRO A 208 4.21 -11.37 5.00
C PRO A 208 4.46 -12.71 4.28
#